data_AF-A0A8D8G4K6-F1
#
_entry.id   AF-A0A8D8G4K6-F1
#
_cell.length_a   1.000
_cell.length_b   1.000
_cell.length_c   1.000
_cell.angle_alpha   90.00
_cell.angle_beta   90.00
_cell.angle_gamma   90.00
#
_symmetry.space_group_name_H-M   'P 1'
#
loop_
_entity.id
_entity.type
_entity.pdbx_description
1 polymer ?
#
loop_
_entity_poly.entity_id
_entity_poly.type
_entity_poly.pdbx_seq_one_letter_code
_entity_poly.pdbx_strand_id
1 'polypeptide(L)'
;ANIPGLLYQVLMAWENETLSTPEIKKFLDSLKSRFCCFSVCATSWLCAYMQVVRQDELLKPMNMVQQFLTAVSADELMQQENFKERLGLTVQIVRKMQQDFQRLPGTSPKLRTMLQSQNLVSQNPLEEQFEEVWKNV
;
A
#
# COMPACT_ATOMS: atom_id res chain seq x y z
N ALA A 1 -13.02 13.90 -2.83
CA ALA A 1 -12.32 13.82 -1.53
C ALA A 1 -10.88 13.37 -1.78
N ASN A 2 -9.89 14.00 -1.13
CA ASN A 2 -8.47 13.67 -1.32
C ASN A 2 -8.01 12.66 -0.25
N ILE A 3 -7.89 11.38 -0.63
CA ILE A 3 -7.53 10.29 0.31
C ILE A 3 -6.22 10.55 1.06
N PRO A 4 -5.11 10.94 0.40
CA PRO A 4 -3.89 11.39 1.09
C PRO A 4 -4.11 12.40 2.22
N GLY A 5 -4.87 13.46 1.96
CA GLY A 5 -5.13 14.52 2.95
C GLY A 5 -5.94 14.02 4.15
N LEU A 6 -6.96 13.20 3.90
CA LEU A 6 -7.76 12.58 4.96
C LEU A 6 -6.91 11.64 5.83
N LEU A 7 -6.11 10.78 5.20
CA LEU A 7 -5.25 9.82 5.89
C LEU A 7 -4.18 10.53 6.73
N TYR A 8 -3.60 11.62 6.21
CA TYR A 8 -2.68 12.46 6.97
C TYR A 8 -3.35 13.05 8.21
N GLN A 9 -4.56 13.61 8.09
CA GLN A 9 -5.29 14.15 9.23
C GLN A 9 -5.62 13.08 10.28
N VAL A 10 -6.06 11.90 9.85
CA VAL A 10 -6.34 10.77 10.74
C VAL A 10 -5.07 10.30 11.46
N LEU A 11 -3.95 10.20 10.74
CA LEU A 11 -2.66 9.85 11.33
C LEU A 11 -2.21 10.89 12.35
N MET A 12 -2.27 12.19 12.02
CA MET A 12 -1.91 13.27 12.95
C MET A 12 -2.82 13.32 14.18
N ALA A 13 -4.11 13.04 14.02
CA ALA A 13 -5.03 12.94 15.14
C ALA A 13 -4.69 11.75 16.05
N TRP A 14 -4.17 10.64 15.50
CA TRP A 14 -3.66 9.53 16.30
C TRP A 14 -2.30 9.86 16.95
N GLU A 15 -1.44 10.63 16.27
CA GLU A 15 -0.18 11.12 16.85
C GLU A 15 -0.42 12.02 18.06
N ASN A 16 -1.37 12.94 17.94
CA ASN A 16 -1.71 13.89 18.99
C ASN A 16 -2.72 13.34 20.01
N GLU A 17 -2.96 12.03 20.01
CA GLU A 17 -3.88 11.34 20.94
C GLU A 17 -5.32 11.88 20.92
N THR A 18 -5.69 12.63 19.88
CA THR A 18 -7.05 13.14 19.65
C THR A 18 -8.00 12.01 19.25
N LEU A 19 -7.48 10.99 18.58
CA LEU A 19 -8.19 9.75 18.28
C LEU A 19 -7.49 8.56 18.94
N SER A 20 -8.30 7.70 19.56
CA SER A 20 -7.85 6.46 20.17
C SER A 20 -7.65 5.35 19.12
N THR A 21 -6.84 4.35 19.46
CA THR A 21 -6.61 3.18 18.59
C THR A 21 -7.90 2.49 18.12
N PRO A 22 -8.93 2.27 18.97
CA PRO A 22 -10.21 1.72 18.51
C PRO A 22 -10.93 2.57 17.46
N GLU A 23 -10.88 3.90 17.58
CA GLU A 23 -11.48 4.82 16.62
C GLU A 23 -10.78 4.76 15.26
N ILE A 24 -9.45 4.69 15.27
CA ILE A 24 -8.64 4.50 14.06
C ILE A 24 -8.99 3.16 13.38
N LYS A 25 -9.06 2.07 14.13
CA LYS A 25 -9.45 0.76 13.59
C LYS A 25 -10.82 0.82 12.93
N LYS A 26 -11.82 1.38 13.64
CA LYS A 26 -13.19 1.54 13.11
C LYS A 26 -13.22 2.38 11.84
N PHE A 27 -12.46 3.46 11.77
CA PHE A 27 -12.34 4.28 10.57
C PHE A 27 -11.76 3.49 9.39
N LEU A 28 -10.64 2.80 9.60
CA LEU A 28 -9.97 2.01 8.55
C LEU A 28 -10.81 0.82 8.09
N ASP A 29 -11.51 0.16 9.01
CA ASP A 29 -12.44 -0.93 8.69
C ASP A 29 -13.62 -0.41 7.86
N SER A 30 -14.16 0.76 8.21
CA SER A 30 -15.23 1.40 7.42
C SER A 30 -14.75 1.82 6.03
N LEU A 31 -13.50 2.32 5.93
CA LEU A 31 -12.90 2.67 4.65
C LEU A 31 -12.73 1.43 3.78
N LYS A 32 -12.24 0.32 4.35
CA LYS A 32 -12.09 -0.97 3.68
C LYS A 32 -13.42 -1.59 3.27
N SER A 33 -14.44 -1.56 4.13
CA SER A 33 -15.72 -2.23 3.89
C SER A 33 -16.59 -1.48 2.87
N ARG A 34 -16.54 -0.15 2.86
CA ARG A 34 -17.37 0.67 1.97
C ARG A 34 -16.65 1.14 0.71
N PHE A 35 -15.32 1.29 0.79
CA PHE A 35 -14.49 1.89 -0.25
C PHE A 35 -13.17 1.11 -0.42
N CYS A 36 -13.24 -0.20 -0.66
CA CYS A 36 -12.05 -1.06 -0.70
C CYS A 36 -10.94 -0.56 -1.66
N CYS A 37 -11.28 0.07 -2.78
CA CYS A 37 -10.30 0.70 -3.68
C CYS A 37 -9.54 1.87 -3.03
N PHE A 38 -10.16 2.59 -2.08
CA PHE A 38 -9.49 3.65 -1.33
C PHE A 38 -8.46 3.09 -0.35
N SER A 39 -8.60 1.84 0.10
CA SER A 39 -7.55 1.17 0.89
C SER A 39 -6.27 0.97 0.09
N VAL A 40 -6.36 0.76 -1.23
CA VAL A 40 -5.19 0.72 -2.12
C VAL A 40 -4.52 2.09 -2.19
N CYS A 41 -5.31 3.15 -2.43
CA CYS A 41 -4.79 4.52 -2.46
C CYS A 41 -4.17 4.94 -1.12
N ALA A 42 -4.83 4.61 -0.01
CA ALA A 42 -4.34 4.88 1.34
C ALA A 42 -3.03 4.15 1.61
N THR A 43 -2.93 2.87 1.23
CA THR A 43 -1.70 2.08 1.37
C THR A 43 -0.56 2.67 0.54
N SER A 44 -0.82 3.09 -0.71
CA SER A 44 0.15 3.77 -1.56
C SER A 44 0.74 5.01 -0.88
N TRP A 45 -0.14 5.85 -0.36
CA TRP A 45 0.27 7.05 0.35
C TRP A 45 1.03 6.73 1.63
N LEU A 46 0.58 5.77 2.45
CA LEU A 46 1.28 5.34 3.66
C LEU A 46 2.68 4.79 3.34
N CYS A 47 2.82 3.97 2.30
CA CYS A 47 4.12 3.48 1.84
C CYS A 47 5.05 4.62 1.41
N ALA A 48 4.54 5.66 0.73
CA ALA A 48 5.34 6.83 0.38
C ALA A 48 5.70 7.69 1.60
N TYR A 49 4.74 7.90 2.51
CA TYR A 49 4.93 8.64 3.76
C TYR A 49 6.01 7.98 4.63
N MET A 50 5.96 6.66 4.78
CA MET A 50 6.94 5.90 5.55
C MET A 50 8.37 5.95 4.99
N GLN A 51 8.57 6.38 3.74
CA GLN A 51 9.91 6.57 3.17
C GLN A 51 10.58 7.91 3.54
N VAL A 52 9.81 8.85 4.09
CA VAL A 52 10.27 10.23 4.36
C VAL A 52 10.21 10.63 5.84
N VAL A 53 9.54 9.85 6.69
CA VAL A 53 9.48 10.09 8.14
C VAL A 53 10.59 9.38 8.91
N ARG A 54 10.76 9.75 10.18
CA ARG A 54 11.75 9.15 11.08
C ARG A 54 11.35 7.73 11.47
N GLN A 55 12.33 6.92 11.82
CA GLN A 55 12.13 5.49 12.12
C GLN A 55 11.18 5.27 13.32
N ASP A 56 11.23 6.13 14.33
CA ASP A 56 10.38 6.10 15.52
C ASP A 56 8.93 6.51 15.24
N GLU A 57 8.65 7.14 14.10
CA GLU A 57 7.30 7.54 13.65
C GLU A 57 6.65 6.47 12.75
N LEU A 58 7.34 5.37 12.42
CA LEU A 58 6.83 4.37 11.49
C LEU A 58 5.75 3.46 12.07
N LEU A 59 5.66 3.35 13.40
CA LEU A 59 4.82 2.33 14.04
C LEU A 59 3.34 2.50 13.70
N LYS A 60 2.79 3.70 13.84
CA LYS A 60 1.38 3.99 13.53
C LYS A 60 1.04 3.84 12.04
N PRO A 61 1.78 4.40 11.07
CA PRO A 61 1.48 4.17 9.65
C PRO A 61 1.63 2.70 9.24
N MET A 62 2.61 1.95 9.80
CA MET A 62 2.70 0.50 9.58
C MET A 62 1.45 -0.24 10.11
N ASN A 63 0.97 0.14 11.30
CA ASN A 63 -0.25 -0.44 11.86
C ASN A 63 -1.50 -0.10 11.03
N MET A 64 -1.58 1.09 10.42
CA MET A 64 -2.67 1.43 9.51
C MET A 64 -2.67 0.54 8.26
N VAL A 65 -1.50 0.28 7.66
CA VAL A 65 -1.37 -0.68 6.55
C VAL A 65 -1.79 -2.08 6.99
N GLN A 66 -1.34 -2.52 8.17
CA GLN A 66 -1.69 -3.83 8.70
C GLN A 66 -3.20 -3.96 8.95
N GLN A 67 -3.88 -2.89 9.38
CA GLN A 67 -5.33 -2.89 9.57
C GLN A 67 -6.09 -3.15 8.26
N PHE A 68 -5.60 -2.68 7.12
CA PHE A 68 -6.22 -2.99 5.81
C PHE A 68 -6.11 -4.46 5.42
N LEU A 69 -5.16 -5.20 5.99
CA LEU A 69 -4.96 -6.62 5.74
C LEU A 69 -5.74 -7.54 6.70
N THR A 70 -6.40 -6.96 7.71
CA THR A 70 -7.22 -7.75 8.64
C THR A 70 -8.46 -8.31 7.94
N ALA A 71 -8.92 -9.47 8.41
CA ALA A 71 -10.17 -10.04 7.93
C ALA A 71 -11.34 -9.08 8.24
N VAL A 72 -12.27 -8.97 7.30
CA VAL A 72 -13.57 -8.30 7.48
C VAL A 72 -14.54 -9.30 8.09
N SER A 73 -15.47 -8.85 8.93
CA SER A 73 -16.48 -9.75 9.52
C SER A 73 -17.39 -10.33 8.43
N ALA A 74 -17.89 -11.55 8.64
CA ALA A 74 -18.73 -12.25 7.66
C ALA A 74 -20.02 -11.47 7.33
N ASP A 75 -20.54 -10.71 8.29
CA ASP A 75 -21.77 -9.92 8.14
C ASP A 75 -21.60 -8.73 7.17
N GLU A 76 -20.40 -8.14 7.10
CA GLU A 76 -20.08 -7.05 6.17
C GLU A 76 -19.82 -7.55 4.74
N LEU A 77 -19.49 -8.83 4.58
CA LEU A 77 -19.18 -9.46 3.28
C LEU A 77 -20.42 -9.74 2.41
N MET A 78 -21.61 -9.81 3.00
CA MET A 78 -22.84 -10.25 2.32
C MET A 78 -23.65 -9.13 1.65
N GLN A 79 -23.27 -7.86 1.83
CA GLN A 79 -24.15 -6.73 1.50
C GLN A 79 -24.01 -6.20 0.06
N GLN A 80 -23.04 -6.66 -0.73
CA GLN A 80 -22.80 -6.16 -2.08
C GLN A 80 -22.34 -7.24 -3.06
N GLU A 81 -22.94 -7.25 -4.25
CA GLU A 81 -22.49 -8.11 -5.35
C GLU A 81 -21.01 -7.83 -5.69
N ASN A 82 -20.24 -8.91 -5.84
CA ASN A 82 -18.81 -8.91 -6.15
C ASN A 82 -17.90 -8.22 -5.10
N PHE A 83 -18.42 -7.81 -3.93
CA PHE A 83 -17.61 -7.14 -2.91
C PHE A 83 -16.49 -8.04 -2.37
N LYS A 84 -16.78 -9.33 -2.18
CA LYS A 84 -15.80 -10.33 -1.75
C LYS A 84 -14.60 -10.42 -2.71
N GLU A 85 -14.85 -10.39 -4.02
CA GLU A 85 -13.79 -10.46 -5.03
C GLU A 85 -12.97 -9.16 -5.04
N ARG A 86 -13.64 -8.00 -5.04
CA ARG A 86 -12.97 -6.69 -4.97
C ARG A 86 -12.11 -6.55 -3.71
N LEU A 87 -12.63 -6.98 -2.57
CA LEU A 87 -11.91 -7.00 -1.30
C LEU A 87 -10.72 -7.97 -1.35
N GLY A 88 -10.90 -9.16 -1.91
CA GLY A 88 -9.83 -10.13 -2.10
C GLY A 88 -8.67 -9.58 -2.95
N LEU A 89 -8.99 -8.94 -4.06
CA LEU A 89 -8.03 -8.24 -4.93
C LEU A 89 -7.33 -7.09 -4.19
N THR A 90 -8.10 -6.27 -3.47
CA THR A 90 -7.59 -5.18 -2.64
C THR A 90 -6.56 -5.69 -1.63
N VAL A 91 -6.87 -6.75 -0.88
CA VAL A 91 -5.96 -7.34 0.11
C VAL A 91 -4.69 -7.87 -0.55
N GLN A 92 -4.78 -8.48 -1.73
CA GLN A 92 -3.60 -8.95 -2.47
C GLN A 92 -2.69 -7.79 -2.89
N ILE A 93 -3.26 -6.71 -3.42
CA ILE A 93 -2.52 -5.51 -3.82
C ILE A 93 -1.83 -4.88 -2.59
N VAL A 94 -2.58 -4.63 -1.52
CA VAL A 94 -2.05 -4.05 -0.28
C VAL A 94 -0.91 -4.91 0.29
N ARG A 95 -1.06 -6.24 0.26
CA ARG A 95 -0.02 -7.17 0.73
C ARG A 95 1.24 -7.09 -0.12
N LYS A 96 1.12 -7.00 -1.44
CA LYS A 96 2.27 -6.82 -2.33
C LYS A 96 2.99 -5.51 -2.04
N MET A 97 2.25 -4.41 -1.85
CA MET A 97 2.83 -3.11 -1.49
C MET A 97 3.58 -3.14 -0.15
N GLN A 98 3.02 -3.80 0.86
CA GLN A 98 3.68 -3.99 2.16
C GLN A 98 4.99 -4.78 2.01
N GLN A 99 4.98 -5.88 1.25
CA GLN A 99 6.17 -6.69 0.98
C GLN A 99 7.24 -5.92 0.20
N ASP A 100 6.85 -5.13 -0.79
CA ASP A 100 7.77 -4.31 -1.57
C ASP A 100 8.41 -3.23 -0.72
N PHE A 101 7.64 -2.59 0.17
CA PHE A 101 8.17 -1.65 1.14
C PHE A 101 9.18 -2.31 2.10
N GLN A 102 8.87 -3.49 2.64
CA GLN A 102 9.78 -4.23 3.53
C GLN A 102 11.07 -4.70 2.84
N ARG A 103 11.00 -5.00 1.54
CA ARG A 103 12.16 -5.43 0.74
C ARG A 103 13.07 -4.28 0.33
N LEU A 104 12.66 -3.02 0.49
CA LEU A 104 13.51 -1.86 0.26
C LEU A 104 14.48 -1.68 1.45
N PRO A 105 15.75 -2.07 1.33
CA PRO A 105 16.69 -1.91 2.44
C PRO A 105 17.18 -0.45 2.41
N GLY A 106 16.66 0.40 3.30
CA GLY A 106 17.22 1.73 3.61
C GLY A 106 17.72 2.54 2.40
N THR A 107 16.95 2.60 1.31
CA THR A 107 17.48 2.98 0.01
C THR A 107 17.68 4.49 -0.10
N SER A 108 18.91 4.88 -0.41
CA SER A 108 19.30 6.25 -0.73
C SER A 108 18.36 6.85 -1.80
N PRO A 109 18.15 8.19 -1.79
CA PRO A 109 17.21 8.87 -2.70
C PRO A 109 17.44 8.59 -4.20
N LYS A 110 18.65 8.16 -4.60
CA LYS A 110 18.98 7.78 -5.99
C LYS A 110 18.27 6.50 -6.47
N LEU A 111 18.02 5.52 -5.59
CA LEU A 111 17.33 4.29 -5.98
C LEU A 111 15.81 4.49 -6.08
N ARG A 112 15.25 5.51 -5.41
CA ARG A 112 13.82 5.88 -5.53
C ARG A 112 13.49 6.35 -6.94
N THR A 113 14.37 7.13 -7.56
CA THR A 113 14.24 7.52 -8.98
C THR A 113 14.38 6.31 -9.91
N MET A 114 15.22 5.33 -9.58
CA MET A 114 15.38 4.11 -10.39
C MET A 114 14.18 3.15 -10.32
N LEU A 115 13.51 3.03 -9.18
CA LEU A 115 12.32 2.19 -9.03
C LEU A 115 11.08 2.83 -9.68
N GLN A 116 11.01 4.17 -9.75
CA GLN A 116 10.04 4.87 -10.60
C GLN A 116 10.29 4.64 -12.10
N SER A 117 11.53 4.29 -12.48
CA SER A 117 11.88 3.89 -13.85
C SER A 117 11.79 2.39 -14.12
N GLN A 118 11.13 1.59 -13.26
CA GLN A 118 10.62 0.28 -13.65
C GLN A 118 9.45 0.45 -14.62
N ASN A 119 9.80 0.94 -15.80
CA ASN A 119 8.94 1.00 -16.96
C ASN A 119 8.54 -0.44 -17.33
N LEU A 120 7.31 -0.61 -17.83
CA LEU A 120 6.82 -1.83 -18.48
C LEU A 120 7.62 -2.19 -19.77
N VAL A 121 8.66 -1.41 -20.07
CA VAL A 121 9.51 -1.50 -21.24
C VAL A 121 10.94 -1.54 -20.74
N SER A 122 11.65 -2.61 -21.11
CA SER A 122 13.10 -2.72 -20.89
C SER A 122 13.82 -1.55 -21.57
N GLN A 123 14.79 -0.95 -20.89
CA GLN A 123 15.64 0.08 -21.50
C GLN A 123 16.63 -0.50 -22.51
N ASN A 124 16.83 -1.83 -22.48
CA ASN A 124 17.72 -2.51 -23.41
C ASN A 124 16.90 -3.08 -24.58
N PRO A 125 17.36 -2.91 -25.83
CA PRO A 125 16.75 -3.54 -26.98
C PRO A 125 16.51 -5.03 -26.76
N LEU A 126 15.41 -5.57 -27.30
CA LEU A 126 15.08 -7.00 -27.17
C LEU A 126 16.22 -7.89 -27.67
N GLU A 127 16.94 -7.45 -28.71
CA GLU A 127 18.10 -8.15 -29.28
C GLU A 127 19.17 -8.48 -28.23
N GLU A 128 19.51 -7.53 -27.35
CA GLU A 128 20.52 -7.75 -26.29
C GLU A 128 20.02 -8.72 -25.21
N GLN A 129 18.71 -8.77 -24.98
CA GLN A 129 18.12 -9.66 -23.97
C GLN A 129 18.00 -11.10 -24.46
N PHE A 130 17.87 -11.31 -25.77
CA PHE A 130 17.74 -12.63 -26.38
C PHE A 130 19.04 -13.12 -27.03
N GLU A 131 20.13 -12.35 -26.95
CA GLU A 131 21.42 -12.68 -27.58
C GLU A 131 21.92 -14.07 -27.19
N GLU A 132 21.80 -14.44 -25.92
CA GLU A 132 22.24 -15.76 -25.43
C GLU A 132 21.35 -16.91 -25.93
N VAL A 133 20.05 -16.66 -26.12
CA VAL A 133 19.12 -17.64 -26.70
C VAL A 133 19.41 -17.82 -28.19
N TRP A 134 19.70 -16.73 -28.90
CA TRP A 134 20.00 -16.75 -30.33
C TRP A 134 21.34 -17.39 -30.67
N LYS A 135 22.34 -17.33 -29.77
CA LYS A 135 23.62 -18.04 -29.92
C LYS A 135 23.48 -19.56 -29.96
N ASN A 136 22.34 -20.09 -29.49
CA ASN A 136 22.06 -21.52 -29.43
C ASN A 136 21.10 -22.01 -30.55
N VAL A 137 20.79 -21.15 -31.53
CA VAL A 137 20.00 -21.46 -32.74
C VAL A 137 20.93 -21.43 -33.95
#